data_AF-A0A2S6XCT2-F1
#
_entry.id   AF-A0A2S6XCT2-F1
#
_cell.length_a   1.000
_cell.length_b   1.000
_cell.length_c   1.000
_cell.angle_alpha   90.00
_cell.angle_beta   90.00
_cell.angle_gamma   90.00
#
_symmetry.space_group_name_H-M   'P 1'
#
loop_
_entity.id
_entity.type
_entity.pdbx_description
1 polymer ?
#
loop_
_entity_poly.entity_id
_entity_poly.type
_entity_poly.pdbx_seq_one_letter_code
_entity_poly.pdbx_strand_id
1 'polypeptide(L)'
;MMPMRGPGNAASYGLGWTIKQVKVKEILPEKRMAICIDTEGQYLEATTAIHRTGIELEVGQTWVVDRTYGVWSFAARLEFGA
;
A
#
# COMPACT_ATOMS: atom_id res chain seq x y z
N MET A 1 14.79 -18.81 -24.26
CA MET A 1 13.65 -17.88 -24.10
C MET A 1 13.38 -17.77 -22.61
N MET A 2 13.82 -16.68 -21.98
CA MET A 2 13.72 -16.49 -20.52
C MET A 2 12.32 -15.96 -20.17
N PRO A 3 11.60 -16.49 -19.16
CA PRO A 3 10.41 -15.83 -18.66
C PRO A 3 10.81 -14.55 -17.91
N MET A 4 10.36 -13.39 -18.40
CA MET A 4 10.39 -12.15 -17.65
C MET A 4 9.51 -12.31 -16.40
N ARG A 5 10.15 -12.51 -15.24
CA ARG A 5 9.53 -12.24 -13.95
C ARG A 5 9.28 -10.74 -13.88
N GLY A 6 8.05 -10.30 -14.13
CA GLY A 6 7.59 -9.03 -13.58
C GLY A 6 7.71 -9.08 -12.04
N PRO A 7 7.69 -7.94 -11.34
CA PRO A 7 7.62 -7.90 -9.89
C PRO A 7 6.22 -8.35 -9.42
N GLY A 8 5.84 -9.57 -9.78
CA GLY A 8 4.60 -10.21 -9.40
C GLY A 8 4.85 -11.07 -8.18
N ASN A 9 4.31 -10.64 -7.06
CA ASN A 9 3.86 -11.52 -5.99
C ASN A 9 4.92 -12.14 -5.05
N ALA A 10 6.00 -11.41 -4.74
CA ALA A 10 6.82 -11.71 -3.56
C ALA A 10 6.25 -11.05 -2.29
N ALA A 11 4.92 -11.03 -2.13
CA ALA A 11 4.27 -10.60 -0.89
C ALA A 11 4.11 -11.82 0.03
N SER A 12 5.22 -12.21 0.66
CA SER A 12 5.30 -12.77 2.00
C SER A 12 4.07 -13.55 2.49
N TYR A 13 3.99 -14.84 2.13
CA TYR A 13 3.21 -15.87 2.85
C TYR A 13 3.89 -16.28 4.18
N GLY A 14 4.73 -15.41 4.73
CA GLY A 14 5.36 -15.59 6.04
C GLY A 14 4.50 -14.96 7.13
N LEU A 15 4.29 -15.68 8.23
CA LEU A 15 3.97 -15.10 9.53
C LEU A 15 4.93 -13.93 9.76
N GLY A 16 4.42 -12.71 9.81
CA GLY A 16 5.27 -11.55 9.97
C GLY A 16 4.46 -10.34 10.35
N TRP A 17 3.81 -9.70 9.39
CA TRP A 17 3.15 -8.42 9.64
C TRP A 17 1.92 -8.29 8.74
N THR A 18 0.74 -8.20 9.37
CA THR A 18 -0.52 -7.85 8.69
C THR A 18 -0.67 -6.36 8.50
N ILE A 19 0.14 -5.56 9.21
CA ILE A 19 0.10 -4.10 9.22
C ILE A 19 1.47 -3.54 8.79
N LYS A 20 1.49 -2.50 7.95
CA LYS A 20 2.71 -1.77 7.56
C LYS A 20 2.47 -0.27 7.53
N GLN A 21 3.51 0.50 7.83
CA GLN A 21 3.55 1.93 7.51
C GLN A 21 4.12 2.12 6.11
N VAL A 22 3.47 2.94 5.29
CA VAL A 22 3.85 3.20 3.91
C VAL A 22 3.69 4.65 3.51
N LYS A 23 4.45 5.08 2.51
CA LYS A 23 4.28 6.37 1.82
C LYS A 23 3.66 6.14 0.44
N VAL A 24 2.64 6.91 0.11
CA VAL A 24 2.00 6.87 -1.23
C VAL A 24 2.98 7.44 -2.24
N LYS A 25 3.38 6.63 -3.22
CA LYS A 25 4.25 7.06 -4.32
C LYS A 25 3.45 7.50 -5.53
N GLU A 26 2.43 6.73 -5.88
CA GLU A 26 1.66 6.91 -7.10
C GLU A 26 0.23 6.39 -6.86
N ILE A 27 -0.75 7.07 -7.45
CA ILE A 27 -2.15 6.66 -7.43
C ILE A 27 -2.52 6.30 -8.87
N LEU A 28 -3.19 5.16 -9.03
CA LEU A 28 -3.66 4.61 -10.31
C LEU A 28 -5.19 4.58 -10.30
N PRO A 29 -5.86 5.70 -10.65
CA PRO A 29 -7.32 5.83 -10.54
C PRO A 29 -8.07 4.76 -11.35
N GLU A 30 -7.56 4.43 -12.53
CA GLU A 30 -8.16 3.45 -13.45
C GLU A 30 -8.13 2.02 -12.89
N LYS A 31 -7.19 1.72 -12.00
CA LYS A 31 -7.07 0.40 -11.34
C LYS A 31 -7.66 0.38 -9.93
N ARG A 32 -8.08 1.53 -9.39
CA ARG A 32 -8.49 1.70 -7.98
C ARG A 32 -7.41 1.23 -7.01
N MET A 33 -6.17 1.60 -7.31
CA MET A 33 -4.98 1.16 -6.58
C MET A 33 -3.98 2.29 -6.40
N ALA A 34 -3.12 2.14 -5.40
CA ALA A 34 -2.00 3.02 -5.15
C ALA A 34 -0.72 2.20 -4.96
N ILE A 35 0.36 2.68 -5.56
CA ILE A 35 1.71 2.15 -5.34
C ILE A 35 2.29 2.85 -4.12
N CYS A 36 2.70 2.06 -3.15
CA CYS A 36 3.21 2.52 -1.88
C CYS A 36 4.62 1.99 -1.63
N ILE A 37 5.42 2.74 -0.88
CA ILE A 37 6.75 2.32 -0.43
C ILE A 37 6.74 2.20 1.09
N ASP A 38 7.14 1.05 1.63
CA ASP A 38 7.26 0.87 3.07
C ASP A 38 8.57 1.46 3.65
N THR A 39 8.75 1.36 4.96
CA THR A 39 9.93 1.89 5.67
C THR A 39 11.23 1.18 5.30
N GLU A 40 11.17 -0.01 4.68
CA GLU A 40 12.32 -0.78 4.21
C GLU A 40 12.60 -0.51 2.72
N GLY A 41 11.83 0.36 2.07
CA GLY A 41 11.95 0.66 0.64
C GLY A 41 11.26 -0.35 -0.27
N GLN A 42 10.46 -1.28 0.26
CA GLN A 42 9.73 -2.26 -0.53
C GLN A 42 8.48 -1.64 -1.14
N TYR A 43 8.17 -2.07 -2.35
CA TYR A 43 6.97 -1.64 -3.07
C TYR A 43 5.82 -2.58 -2.75
N LEU A 44 4.65 -1.99 -2.50
CA LEU A 44 3.40 -2.74 -2.40
C LEU A 44 2.25 -1.98 -3.04
N GLU A 45 1.25 -2.76 -3.40
CA GLU A 45 0.02 -2.31 -4.01
C GLU A 45 -1.09 -2.31 -2.95
N ALA A 46 -1.69 -1.14 -2.70
CA ALA A 46 -2.80 -0.98 -1.78
C ALA A 46 -4.06 -0.52 -2.53
N THR A 47 -5.22 -1.06 -2.17
CA THR A 47 -6.49 -0.63 -2.79
C THR A 47 -6.88 0.77 -2.31
N THR A 48 -7.31 1.63 -3.25
CA THR A 48 -7.83 2.97 -2.95
C THR A 48 -9.31 2.94 -2.54
N ALA A 49 -9.92 1.76 -2.44
CA ALA A 49 -11.24 1.57 -1.87
C ALA A 49 -11.20 1.79 -0.34
N ILE A 50 -10.95 3.03 0.08
CA ILE A 50 -10.94 3.42 1.48
C ILE A 50 -12.40 3.62 1.90
N HIS A 51 -12.96 2.61 2.58
CA HIS A 51 -14.38 2.60 2.95
C HIS A 51 -14.72 3.49 4.16
N ARG A 52 -13.73 4.06 4.84
CA ARG A 52 -13.92 4.86 6.05
C ARG A 52 -12.99 6.05 6.00
N THR A 53 -13.53 7.27 5.91
CA THR A 53 -13.04 8.52 6.53
C THR A 53 -13.35 9.79 5.73
N GLY A 54 -13.76 9.71 4.46
CA GLY A 54 -13.95 10.93 3.65
C GLY A 54 -12.66 11.70 3.39
N ILE A 55 -11.50 11.09 3.68
CA ILE A 55 -10.17 11.63 3.40
C ILE A 55 -9.78 11.19 1.99
N GLU A 56 -9.41 12.16 1.17
CA GLU A 56 -8.87 11.89 -0.16
C GLU A 56 -7.42 11.42 -0.06
N LEU A 57 -7.10 10.36 -0.78
CA LEU A 57 -5.76 9.81 -0.85
C LEU A 57 -4.91 10.69 -1.77
N GLU A 58 -3.73 11.10 -1.31
CA GLU A 58 -2.82 11.95 -2.09
C GLU A 58 -1.41 11.36 -2.12
N VAL A 59 -0.68 11.65 -3.21
CA VAL A 59 0.73 11.28 -3.34
C VAL A 59 1.57 11.98 -2.27
N GLY A 60 2.49 11.25 -1.66
CA GLY A 60 3.37 11.73 -0.61
C GLY A 60 2.83 11.56 0.81
N GLN A 61 1.54 11.25 0.99
CA GLN A 61 0.97 10.97 2.30
C GLN A 61 1.55 9.69 2.90
N THR A 62 1.63 9.66 4.24
CA THR A 62 2.02 8.46 4.99
C THR A 62 0.79 7.82 5.60
N TRP A 63 0.68 6.50 5.46
CA TRP A 63 -0.45 5.72 5.91
C TRP A 63 -0.01 4.43 6.60
N VAL A 64 -0.88 3.94 7.47
CA VAL A 64 -0.89 2.56 7.91
C VAL A 64 -1.79 1.76 6.98
N VAL A 65 -1.28 0.65 6.45
CA VAL A 65 -2.01 -0.31 5.62
C VAL A 65 -2.16 -1.65 6.33
N ASP A 66 -3.28 -2.32 6.11
CA ASP A 66 -3.61 -3.63 6.68
C ASP A 66 -4.00 -4.63 5.58
N ARG A 67 -3.52 -5.87 5.70
CA ARG A 67 -3.83 -7.01 4.81
C ARG A 67 -4.47 -8.19 5.54
N THR A 68 -5.03 -8.00 6.73
CA THR A 68 -5.72 -9.06 7.49
C THR A 68 -6.77 -9.79 6.64
N TYR A 69 -7.40 -9.10 5.68
CA TYR A 69 -8.39 -9.66 4.74
C TYR A 69 -7.81 -10.03 3.36
N GLY A 70 -6.49 -10.17 3.23
CA GLY A 70 -5.81 -10.69 2.04
C GLY A 70 -5.28 -9.63 1.07
N VAL A 71 -5.88 -8.44 1.00
CA VAL A 71 -5.40 -7.32 0.16
C VAL A 71 -4.97 -6.16 1.06
N TRP A 72 -3.85 -5.50 0.72
CA TRP A 72 -3.44 -4.29 1.43
C TRP A 72 -4.47 -3.17 1.21
N SER A 73 -4.95 -2.62 2.31
CA SER A 73 -5.95 -1.55 2.34
C SER A 73 -5.50 -0.46 3.30
N PHE A 74 -5.82 0.80 2.99
CA PHE A 74 -5.51 1.91 3.87
C PHE A 74 -6.38 1.87 5.13
N ALA A 75 -5.75 1.94 6.30
CA ALA A 75 -6.41 1.86 7.59
C ALA A 75 -6.42 3.21 8.33
N ALA A 76 -5.28 3.92 8.36
CA ALA A 76 -5.16 5.20 9.05
C ALA A 76 -4.10 6.10 8.39
N ARG A 77 -4.38 7.40 8.29
CA ARG A 77 -3.41 8.41 7.84
C ARG A 77 -2.53 8.82 9.02
N LEU A 78 -1.23 8.94 8.80
CA LEU A 78 -0.29 9.47 9.77
C LEU A 78 0.03 10.92 9.43
N GLU A 79 -0.21 11.83 10.37
CA GLU A 79 0.19 13.22 10.28
C GLU A 79 1.36 13.45 11.24
N PHE A 80 2.51 13.85 10.68
CA PHE A 80 3.61 14.36 11.49
C PHE A 80 3.37 15.86 11.64
N GLY A 81 3.12 16.31 12.88
CA GLY A 81 2.90 17.72 13.19
C GLY A 81 4.07 18.59 12.75
N ALA A 82 3.73 19.79 12.25
CA ALA A 82 4.67 20.84 11.83
C ALA A 82 5.52 21.38 12.98
#